data_AF-A0A9X2KEC0-F1
#
_entry.id   AF-A0A9X2KEC0-F1
#
_cell.length_a   1.000
_cell.length_b   1.000
_cell.length_c   1.000
_cell.angle_alpha   90.00
_cell.angle_beta   90.00
_cell.angle_gamma   90.00
#
_symmetry.space_group_name_H-M   'P 1'
#
loop_
_entity.id
_entity.type
_entity.pdbx_description
1 polymer ?
#
loop_
_entity_poly.entity_id
_entity_poly.type
_entity_poly.pdbx_seq_one_letter_code
_entity_poly.pdbx_strand_id
1 'polypeptide(L)'
;MEFDPSKDEENIAKHGISLGRAADMDLKVVLPDERKDYGEVRYRGFGLIDGKAYSLAFTIRSDPDRCDQSVYAAPTARSSSGMSKHPKPRASDSDNPEWTEADFRTAKPADQGLPPEIVAQFRNTRGAQRAAKKVPVSLRLSPDVVSHFKATGPGWQTRIDETLKRAISK
;
A
#
# COMPACT_ATOMS: atom_id res chain seq x y z
N MET A 1 -11.47 2.87 -25.32
CA MET A 1 -11.66 3.26 -23.90
C MET A 1 -11.53 4.77 -23.87
N GLU A 2 -12.60 5.47 -23.51
CA GLU A 2 -12.65 6.93 -23.50
C GLU A 2 -12.71 7.38 -22.03
N PHE A 3 -11.87 8.33 -21.66
CA PHE A 3 -11.76 8.84 -20.29
C PHE A 3 -11.50 10.34 -20.34
N ASP A 4 -11.92 11.04 -19.28
CA ASP A 4 -11.65 12.47 -19.13
C ASP A 4 -10.14 12.70 -18.91
N PRO A 5 -9.45 13.50 -19.75
CA PRO A 5 -8.02 13.79 -19.59
C PRO A 5 -7.67 14.38 -18.22
N SER A 6 -8.56 15.16 -17.60
CA SER A 6 -8.35 15.69 -16.25
C SER A 6 -8.33 14.59 -15.20
N LYS A 7 -9.16 13.55 -15.38
CA LYS A 7 -9.14 12.38 -14.48
C LYS A 7 -7.91 11.52 -14.73
N ASP A 8 -7.42 11.46 -15.96
CA ASP A 8 -6.17 10.77 -16.27
C ASP A 8 -4.98 11.44 -15.61
N GLU A 9 -4.86 12.77 -15.71
CA GLU A 9 -3.81 13.54 -15.03
C GLU A 9 -3.86 13.34 -13.51
N GLU A 10 -5.06 13.37 -12.91
CA GLU A 10 -5.22 13.09 -11.49
C GLU A 10 -4.81 11.66 -11.11
N ASN A 11 -5.16 10.66 -11.93
CA ASN A 11 -4.82 9.27 -11.67
C ASN A 11 -3.31 9.04 -11.83
N ILE A 12 -2.67 9.66 -12.82
CA ILE A 12 -1.22 9.66 -12.99
C ILE A 12 -0.56 10.31 -11.76
N ALA A 13 -1.08 11.46 -11.30
CA ALA A 13 -0.53 12.15 -10.14
C ALA A 13 -0.69 11.36 -8.83
N LYS A 14 -1.82 10.66 -8.64
CA LYS A 14 -2.13 9.91 -7.40
C LYS A 14 -1.54 8.49 -7.38
N HIS A 15 -1.52 7.82 -8.53
CA HIS A 15 -1.24 6.38 -8.65
C HIS A 15 -0.10 6.03 -9.60
N GLY A 16 0.42 7.01 -10.35
CA GLY A 16 1.55 6.82 -11.26
C GLY A 16 1.21 6.00 -12.50
N ILE A 17 -0.08 5.84 -12.83
CA ILE A 17 -0.56 5.09 -13.99
C ILE A 17 -1.63 5.88 -14.74
N SER A 18 -1.55 5.87 -16.07
CA SER A 18 -2.60 6.43 -16.93
C SER A 18 -3.79 5.49 -17.00
N LEU A 19 -4.99 6.04 -17.01
CA LEU A 19 -6.26 5.37 -17.27
C LEU A 19 -6.28 4.71 -18.65
N GLY A 20 -5.51 5.21 -19.62
CA GLY A 20 -5.35 4.57 -20.93
C GLY A 20 -4.75 3.16 -20.84
N ARG A 21 -3.94 2.87 -19.81
CA ARG A 21 -3.40 1.52 -19.56
C ARG A 21 -4.43 0.54 -19.03
N ALA A 22 -5.62 0.99 -18.63
CA ALA A 22 -6.68 0.07 -18.22
C ALA A 22 -7.16 -0.81 -19.37
N ALA A 23 -6.96 -0.40 -20.64
CA ALA A 23 -7.21 -1.24 -21.81
C ALA A 23 -6.22 -2.41 -21.93
N ASP A 24 -5.01 -2.27 -21.38
CA ASP A 24 -3.98 -3.32 -21.36
C ASP A 24 -4.18 -4.32 -20.22
N MET A 25 -5.20 -4.11 -19.37
CA MET A 25 -5.40 -4.91 -18.18
C MET A 25 -6.10 -6.24 -18.50
N ASP A 26 -5.43 -7.32 -18.16
CA ASP A 26 -6.02 -8.66 -18.14
C ASP A 26 -6.90 -8.80 -16.90
N LEU A 27 -8.20 -8.47 -17.06
CA LEU A 27 -9.23 -8.57 -16.03
C LEU A 27 -9.44 -10.05 -15.65
N LYS A 28 -9.13 -10.39 -14.39
CA LYS A 28 -9.31 -11.74 -13.87
C LYS A 28 -10.61 -11.91 -13.09
N VAL A 29 -11.02 -10.86 -12.38
CA VAL A 29 -12.25 -10.87 -11.58
C VAL A 29 -12.96 -9.54 -11.76
N VAL A 30 -14.28 -9.58 -11.95
CA VAL A 30 -15.14 -8.40 -11.99
C VAL A 30 -16.26 -8.61 -10.96
N LEU A 31 -16.41 -7.67 -10.04
CA LEU A 31 -17.41 -7.71 -8.98
C LEU A 31 -18.32 -6.48 -9.08
N PRO A 32 -19.65 -6.61 -8.97
CA PRO A 32 -20.53 -5.45 -8.82
C PRO A 32 -20.17 -4.66 -7.55
N ASP A 33 -20.20 -3.32 -7.63
CA ASP A 33 -19.95 -2.43 -6.51
C ASP A 33 -21.29 -1.97 -5.89
N GLU A 34 -21.74 -2.71 -4.88
CA GLU A 34 -23.02 -2.47 -4.19
C GLU A 34 -22.86 -1.57 -2.95
N ARG A 35 -21.68 -0.98 -2.72
CA ARG A 35 -21.37 -0.23 -1.48
C ARG A 35 -22.18 1.06 -1.31
N LYS A 36 -22.70 1.62 -2.40
CA LYS A 36 -23.53 2.83 -2.41
C LYS A 36 -24.44 2.79 -3.62
N ASP A 37 -25.66 3.31 -3.48
CA ASP A 37 -26.48 3.60 -4.64
C ASP A 37 -25.91 4.83 -5.36
N TYR A 38 -25.11 4.57 -6.40
CA TYR A 38 -24.50 5.59 -7.23
C TYR A 38 -25.43 6.07 -8.36
N GLY A 39 -26.68 5.57 -8.43
CA GLY A 39 -27.60 5.80 -9.54
C GLY A 39 -27.24 5.06 -10.84
N GLU A 40 -26.09 4.36 -10.87
CA GLU A 40 -25.55 3.61 -12.01
C GLU A 40 -24.81 2.36 -11.53
N VAL A 41 -24.89 1.26 -12.29
CA VAL A 41 -24.21 0.00 -11.95
C VAL A 41 -22.71 0.11 -12.17
N ARG A 42 -21.95 0.17 -11.07
CA ARG A 42 -20.48 0.19 -11.08
C ARG A 42 -19.93 -1.21 -10.84
N TYR A 43 -18.79 -1.49 -11.44
CA TYR A 43 -18.03 -2.73 -11.31
C TYR A 43 -16.62 -2.43 -10.80
N ARG A 44 -16.10 -3.33 -9.96
CA ARG A 44 -14.69 -3.41 -9.56
C ARG A 44 -14.04 -4.61 -10.24
N GLY A 45 -13.14 -4.32 -11.17
CA GLY A 45 -12.25 -5.27 -11.79
C GLY A 45 -10.93 -5.41 -11.04
N PHE A 46 -10.46 -6.63 -10.86
CA PHE A 46 -9.10 -6.93 -10.43
C PHE A 46 -8.39 -7.66 -11.57
N GLY A 47 -7.24 -7.16 -11.96
CA GLY A 47 -6.52 -7.68 -13.12
C GLY A 47 -5.02 -7.43 -13.05
N LEU A 48 -4.32 -7.90 -14.07
CA LEU A 48 -2.88 -7.75 -14.21
C LEU A 48 -2.53 -6.80 -15.35
N ILE A 49 -1.62 -5.86 -15.11
CA ILE A 49 -0.95 -5.05 -16.14
C ILE A 49 0.55 -5.32 -15.99
N ASP A 50 1.22 -5.78 -17.04
CA ASP A 50 2.64 -6.18 -17.01
C ASP A 50 2.99 -7.16 -15.86
N GLY A 51 2.07 -8.07 -15.54
CA GLY A 51 2.24 -9.02 -14.43
C GLY A 51 2.11 -8.43 -13.03
N LYS A 52 1.76 -7.15 -12.89
CA LYS A 52 1.44 -6.49 -11.61
C LYS A 52 -0.06 -6.39 -11.42
N ALA A 53 -0.53 -6.61 -10.21
CA ALA A 53 -1.94 -6.54 -9.88
C ALA A 53 -2.40 -5.08 -9.73
N TYR A 54 -3.51 -4.78 -10.40
CA TYR A 54 -4.21 -3.50 -10.36
C TYR A 54 -5.68 -3.72 -10.00
N SER A 55 -6.25 -2.74 -9.32
CA SER A 55 -7.68 -2.64 -9.08
C SER A 55 -8.23 -1.54 -9.99
N LEU A 56 -9.27 -1.86 -10.75
CA LEU A 56 -9.97 -0.97 -11.65
C LEU A 56 -11.43 -0.83 -11.18
N ALA A 57 -11.91 0.40 -10.96
CA ALA A 57 -13.35 0.66 -10.85
C ALA A 57 -13.86 1.28 -12.15
N PHE A 58 -14.99 0.78 -12.67
CA PHE A 58 -15.56 1.24 -13.94
C PHE A 58 -17.08 1.01 -14.03
N THR A 59 -17.78 1.77 -14.85
CA THR A 59 -19.20 1.59 -15.17
C THR A 59 -19.32 0.99 -16.57
N ILE A 60 -20.24 0.04 -16.78
CA ILE A 60 -20.60 -0.44 -18.13
C ILE A 60 -21.96 0.16 -18.48
N ARG A 61 -21.99 1.10 -19.43
CA ARG A 61 -23.25 1.53 -20.06
C ARG A 61 -23.40 0.81 -21.39
N SER A 62 -24.60 0.31 -21.67
CA SER A 62 -24.95 -0.35 -22.92
C SER A 62 -25.22 0.67 -24.03
N ASP A 63 -24.29 1.62 -24.22
CA ASP A 63 -24.27 2.51 -25.37
C ASP A 63 -23.02 2.17 -26.20
N PRO A 64 -23.17 1.65 -27.43
CA PRO A 64 -22.04 1.31 -28.30
C PRO A 64 -21.12 2.49 -28.61
N ASP A 65 -21.62 3.71 -28.50
CA ASP A 65 -20.96 4.92 -28.99
C ASP A 65 -20.54 5.89 -27.86
N ARG A 66 -20.75 5.52 -26.59
CA ARG A 66 -20.43 6.38 -25.45
C ARG A 66 -19.95 5.59 -24.24
N CYS A 67 -18.63 5.51 -24.09
CA CYS A 67 -17.98 5.00 -22.88
C CYS A 67 -17.66 6.18 -21.95
N ASP A 68 -18.65 6.74 -21.29
CA ASP A 68 -18.45 7.74 -20.23
C ASP A 68 -18.04 7.05 -18.92
N GLN A 69 -16.73 6.85 -18.70
CA GLN A 69 -16.21 6.16 -17.52
C GLN A 69 -15.49 7.10 -16.54
N SER A 70 -15.86 7.01 -15.25
CA SER A 70 -14.90 7.20 -14.17
C SER A 70 -14.06 5.93 -14.06
N VAL A 71 -12.95 5.88 -14.80
CA VAL A 71 -11.93 4.83 -14.69
C VAL A 71 -11.04 5.21 -13.51
N TYR A 72 -10.91 4.34 -12.50
CA TYR A 72 -9.95 4.52 -11.42
C TYR A 72 -9.06 3.29 -11.35
N ALA A 73 -7.76 3.45 -11.59
CA ALA A 73 -6.80 2.37 -11.58
C ALA A 73 -5.71 2.62 -10.52
N ALA A 74 -5.66 1.77 -9.51
CA ALA A 74 -4.66 1.85 -8.44
C ALA A 74 -3.81 0.56 -8.37
N PRO A 75 -2.48 0.68 -8.22
CA PRO A 75 -1.63 -0.48 -7.97
C PRO A 75 -1.98 -1.11 -6.62
N THR A 76 -2.13 -2.43 -6.58
CA THR A 76 -2.47 -3.15 -5.35
C THR A 76 -1.25 -3.40 -4.46
N ALA A 77 -0.06 -3.45 -5.06
CA ALA A 77 1.20 -3.61 -4.36
C ALA A 77 1.83 -2.24 -4.01
N ARG A 78 2.34 -2.11 -2.77
CA ARG A 78 3.25 -1.01 -2.42
C ARG A 78 4.62 -1.30 -3.01
N SER A 79 5.12 -0.43 -3.89
CA SER A 79 6.55 -0.38 -4.19
C SER A 79 7.30 -0.11 -2.89
N SER A 80 8.22 -1.01 -2.51
CA SER A 80 9.12 -0.85 -1.36
C SER A 80 10.26 0.14 -1.63
N SER A 81 10.32 0.73 -2.83
CA SER A 81 11.36 1.69 -3.19
C SER A 81 10.97 3.10 -2.74
N GLY A 82 11.66 3.60 -1.70
CA GLY A 82 11.69 5.03 -1.38
C GLY A 82 10.53 5.55 -0.52
N MET A 83 10.28 4.96 0.65
CA MET A 83 9.41 5.65 1.63
C MET A 83 10.13 6.87 2.21
N SER A 84 9.65 8.07 1.86
CA SER A 84 9.87 9.27 2.68
C SER A 84 9.39 8.99 4.10
N LYS A 85 10.19 9.37 5.11
CA LYS A 85 9.86 9.19 6.54
C LYS A 85 8.53 9.86 6.95
N HIS A 86 8.06 10.79 6.12
CA HIS A 86 6.72 11.38 6.18
C HIS A 86 6.01 11.17 4.84
N PRO A 87 5.20 10.11 4.69
CA PRO A 87 4.33 10.01 3.53
C PRO A 87 3.36 11.20 3.53
N LYS A 88 3.15 11.84 2.38
CA LYS A 88 2.07 12.81 2.24
C LYS A 88 0.75 12.11 2.58
N PRO A 89 -0.14 12.72 3.39
CA PRO A 89 -1.45 12.15 3.62
C PRO A 89 -2.15 12.03 2.26
N ARG A 90 -2.63 10.84 1.93
CA ARG A 90 -3.51 10.69 0.78
C ARG A 90 -4.81 11.39 1.16
N ALA A 91 -5.25 12.34 0.34
CA ALA A 91 -6.58 12.89 0.47
C ALA A 91 -7.58 11.72 0.37
N SER A 92 -8.56 11.70 1.27
CA SER A 92 -9.72 10.82 1.15
C SER A 92 -10.39 11.10 -0.19
N ASP A 93 -10.51 10.08 -1.03
CA ASP A 93 -11.24 10.19 -2.29
C ASP A 93 -12.74 10.31 -1.99
N SER A 94 -13.35 11.45 -2.34
CA SER A 94 -14.78 11.71 -2.11
C SER A 94 -15.69 10.70 -2.84
N ASP A 95 -15.18 10.06 -3.89
CA ASP A 95 -15.93 9.06 -4.66
C ASP A 95 -15.91 7.67 -4.00
N ASN A 96 -14.99 7.43 -3.05
CA ASN A 96 -14.93 6.18 -2.29
C ASN A 96 -15.56 6.37 -0.90
N PRO A 97 -16.79 5.87 -0.67
CA PRO A 97 -17.49 6.02 0.59
C PRO A 97 -16.74 5.34 1.74
N GLU A 98 -16.95 5.86 2.94
CA GLU A 98 -16.49 5.21 4.15
C GLU A 98 -17.21 3.88 4.32
N TRP A 99 -16.47 2.87 4.78
CA TRP A 99 -17.04 1.56 5.05
C TRP A 99 -17.95 1.62 6.28
N THR A 100 -19.15 1.08 6.15
CA THR A 100 -20.11 0.92 7.23
C THR A 100 -19.88 -0.41 7.97
N GLU A 101 -20.46 -0.53 9.17
CA GLU A 101 -20.47 -1.78 9.95
C GLU A 101 -21.07 -2.96 9.17
N ALA A 102 -22.06 -2.70 8.29
CA ALA A 102 -22.64 -3.72 7.42
C ALA A 102 -21.64 -4.22 6.36
N ASP A 103 -20.81 -3.31 5.82
CA ASP A 103 -19.74 -3.67 4.88
C ASP A 103 -18.68 -4.55 5.55
N PHE A 104 -18.34 -4.28 6.81
CA PHE A 104 -17.41 -5.12 7.56
C PHE A 104 -17.94 -6.53 7.81
N ARG A 105 -19.25 -6.69 8.02
CA ARG A 105 -19.87 -8.02 8.23
C ARG A 105 -19.90 -8.88 6.98
N THR A 106 -20.00 -8.25 5.81
CA THR A 106 -20.03 -8.95 4.51
C THR A 106 -18.64 -9.07 3.87
N ALA A 107 -17.62 -8.48 4.49
CA ALA A 107 -16.24 -8.50 4.03
C ALA A 107 -15.72 -9.94 3.91
N LYS A 108 -15.24 -10.29 2.72
CA LYS A 108 -14.62 -11.59 2.46
C LYS A 108 -13.09 -11.45 2.47
N PRO A 109 -12.37 -12.45 3.01
CA PRO A 109 -10.93 -12.59 2.82
C PRO A 109 -10.55 -12.54 1.34
N ALA A 110 -9.41 -11.93 1.02
CA ALA A 110 -8.97 -11.73 -0.36
C ALA A 110 -8.82 -13.05 -1.14
N ASP A 111 -8.44 -14.14 -0.46
CA ASP A 111 -8.30 -15.48 -1.03
C ASP A 111 -9.65 -16.16 -1.36
N GLN A 112 -10.77 -15.66 -0.85
CA GLN A 112 -12.10 -16.14 -1.20
C GLN A 112 -12.71 -15.42 -2.41
N GLY A 113 -12.21 -14.24 -2.77
CA GLY A 113 -12.78 -13.39 -3.81
C GLY A 113 -11.84 -13.06 -4.97
N LEU A 114 -10.54 -13.37 -4.85
CA LEU A 114 -9.53 -13.02 -5.86
C LEU A 114 -8.68 -14.23 -6.25
N PRO A 115 -8.15 -14.26 -7.48
CA PRO A 115 -7.28 -15.34 -7.94
C PRO A 115 -5.96 -15.37 -7.16
N PRO A 116 -5.34 -16.56 -6.98
CA PRO A 116 -4.11 -16.71 -6.20
C PRO A 116 -2.94 -15.84 -6.68
N GLU A 117 -2.81 -15.64 -7.99
CA GLU A 117 -1.78 -14.78 -8.61
C GLU A 117 -1.89 -13.30 -8.20
N ILE A 118 -3.12 -12.82 -7.97
CA ILE A 118 -3.39 -11.47 -7.46
C ILE A 118 -3.19 -11.42 -5.94
N VAL A 119 -3.69 -12.44 -5.21
CA VAL A 119 -3.55 -12.56 -3.75
C VAL A 119 -2.08 -12.61 -3.32
N ALA A 120 -1.22 -13.26 -4.10
CA ALA A 120 0.22 -13.34 -3.85
C ALA A 120 0.89 -11.96 -3.79
N GLN A 121 0.39 -10.97 -4.55
CA GLN A 121 0.95 -9.62 -4.58
C GLN A 121 0.45 -8.73 -3.43
N PHE A 122 -0.72 -9.06 -2.85
CA PHE A 122 -1.23 -8.39 -1.65
C PHE A 122 -0.47 -8.76 -0.37
N ARG A 123 0.18 -9.94 -0.36
CA ARG A 123 1.05 -10.37 0.74
C ARG A 123 2.31 -9.50 0.75
N ASN A 124 2.17 -8.28 1.30
CA ASN A 124 3.25 -7.44 1.76
C ASN A 124 3.96 -8.19 2.88
N THR A 125 4.77 -9.17 2.50
CA THR A 125 5.69 -9.84 3.40
C THR A 125 6.71 -8.77 3.75
N ARG A 126 6.58 -8.18 4.94
CA ARG A 126 7.64 -7.35 5.51
C ARG A 126 8.90 -8.21 5.38
N GLY A 127 9.82 -7.80 4.52
CA GLY A 127 11.00 -8.59 4.21
C GLY A 127 11.71 -9.01 5.49
N ALA A 128 12.41 -10.15 5.44
CA ALA A 128 13.16 -10.66 6.57
C ALA A 128 13.93 -9.51 7.25
N GLN A 129 13.87 -9.44 8.58
CA GLN A 129 14.49 -8.37 9.33
C GLN A 129 15.99 -8.32 8.99
N ARG A 130 16.43 -7.20 8.40
CA ARG A 130 17.77 -7.06 7.80
C ARG A 130 18.93 -7.20 8.79
N ALA A 131 18.68 -7.10 10.09
CA ALA A 131 19.69 -7.18 11.13
C ALA A 131 19.22 -8.05 12.29
N ALA A 132 20.16 -8.79 12.89
CA ALA A 132 19.93 -9.57 14.10
C ALA A 132 19.37 -8.67 15.23
N LYS A 133 18.42 -9.22 15.99
CA LYS A 133 17.75 -8.48 17.06
C LYS A 133 18.74 -8.22 18.20
N LYS A 134 18.89 -6.95 18.61
CA LYS A 134 19.54 -6.61 19.88
C LYS A 134 18.72 -7.20 21.03
N VAL A 135 19.37 -7.92 21.94
CA VAL A 135 18.70 -8.46 23.13
C VAL A 135 18.60 -7.33 24.16
N PRO A 136 17.39 -6.94 24.60
CA PRO A 136 17.26 -5.96 25.67
C PRO A 136 17.71 -6.61 27.00
N VAL A 137 18.79 -6.09 27.58
CA VAL A 137 19.33 -6.56 28.87
C VAL A 137 19.30 -5.40 29.85
N SER A 138 18.80 -5.66 31.06
CA SER A 138 18.88 -4.72 32.20
C SER A 138 20.23 -4.93 32.91
N LEU A 139 21.22 -4.11 32.60
CA LEU A 139 22.56 -4.15 33.18
C LEU A 139 22.81 -2.92 34.06
N ARG A 140 23.32 -3.12 35.28
CA ARG A 140 23.79 -2.03 36.14
C ARG A 140 25.25 -1.70 35.79
N LEU A 141 25.51 -0.44 35.47
CA LEU A 141 26.84 0.09 35.16
C LEU A 141 27.28 1.06 36.25
N SER A 142 28.59 1.24 36.41
CA SER A 142 29.12 2.23 37.37
C SER A 142 28.72 3.67 36.98
N PRO A 143 28.54 4.56 37.96
CA PRO A 143 28.09 5.93 37.72
C PRO A 143 29.05 6.72 36.83
N ASP A 144 30.36 6.49 36.93
CA ASP A 144 31.36 7.17 36.11
C ASP A 144 31.25 6.79 34.63
N VAL A 145 30.97 5.51 34.34
CA VAL A 145 30.76 5.03 32.96
C VAL A 145 29.51 5.65 32.35
N VAL A 146 28.39 5.64 33.08
CA VAL A 146 27.14 6.25 32.59
C VAL A 146 27.31 7.75 32.38
N SER A 147 27.99 8.44 33.29
CA SER A 147 28.22 9.88 33.19
C SER A 147 29.11 10.24 32.00
N HIS A 148 30.20 9.50 31.80
CA HIS A 148 31.09 9.68 30.65
C HIS A 148 30.35 9.52 29.33
N PHE A 149 29.57 8.45 29.15
CA PHE A 149 28.84 8.23 27.91
C PHE A 149 27.68 9.22 27.74
N LYS A 150 26.92 9.56 28.79
CA LYS A 150 25.86 10.57 28.69
C LYS A 150 26.37 11.96 28.28
N ALA A 151 27.59 12.33 28.71
CA ALA A 151 28.21 13.60 28.30
C ALA A 151 28.45 13.69 26.78
N THR A 152 28.51 12.55 26.07
CA THR A 152 28.64 12.51 24.59
C THR A 152 27.33 12.82 23.85
N GLY A 153 26.23 13.07 24.57
CA GLY A 153 24.93 13.47 24.00
C GLY A 153 24.09 12.32 23.43
N PRO A 154 23.11 12.62 22.55
CA PRO A 154 22.24 11.62 21.94
C PRO A 154 23.04 10.49 21.27
N GLY A 155 22.58 9.25 21.45
CA GLY A 155 23.27 8.06 20.92
C GLY A 155 24.33 7.43 21.85
N TRP A 156 24.45 7.91 23.10
CA TRP A 156 25.39 7.35 24.08
C TRP A 156 25.20 5.84 24.34
N GLN A 157 23.96 5.34 24.26
CA GLN A 157 23.66 3.90 24.36
C GLN A 157 24.24 3.07 23.21
N THR A 158 24.30 3.63 22.01
CA THR A 158 24.95 2.98 20.87
C THR A 158 26.46 2.97 21.05
N ARG A 159 27.04 4.07 21.57
CA ARG A 159 28.49 4.15 21.81
C ARG A 159 28.98 3.18 22.88
N ILE A 160 28.18 2.94 23.92
CA ILE A 160 28.54 1.96 24.94
C ILE A 160 28.44 0.52 24.39
N ASP A 161 27.43 0.21 23.58
CA ASP A 161 27.31 -1.09 22.88
C ASP A 161 28.54 -1.37 22.00
N GLU A 162 28.98 -0.39 21.21
CA GLU A 162 30.19 -0.51 20.37
C GLU A 162 31.48 -0.68 21.19
N THR A 163 31.61 0.02 22.32
CA THR A 163 32.74 -0.16 23.23
C THR A 163 32.79 -1.58 23.81
N LEU A 164 31.64 -2.12 24.22
CA LEU A 164 31.54 -3.49 24.72
C LEU A 164 31.86 -4.51 23.64
N LYS A 165 31.41 -4.30 22.38
CA LYS A 165 31.79 -5.16 21.24
C LYS A 165 33.30 -5.17 21.00
N ARG A 166 33.95 -4.01 21.05
CA ARG A 166 35.41 -3.92 20.91
C ARG A 166 36.14 -4.66 22.01
N ALA A 167 35.61 -4.63 23.24
CA ALA A 167 36.22 -5.32 24.38
C ALA A 167 36.18 -6.85 24.27
N ILE A 168 35.11 -7.41 23.66
CA ILE A 168 34.97 -8.87 23.45
C ILE A 168 35.59 -9.37 22.14
N SER A 169 35.98 -8.47 21.24
CA SER A 169 36.64 -8.80 19.96
C SER A 169 38.16 -8.95 20.08
N LYS A 170 38.67 -9.13 21.31
CA LYS A 170 40.06 -9.48 21.62
C LYS A 170 40.28 -10.98 21.48
#